data_AF-S4N461-F1
#
_entry.id   AF-S4N461-F1
#
_cell.length_a   1.000
_cell.length_b   1.000
_cell.length_c   1.000
_cell.angle_alpha   90.00
_cell.angle_beta   90.00
_cell.angle_gamma   90.00
#
_symmetry.space_group_name_H-M   'P 1'
#
loop_
_entity.id
_entity.type
_entity.pdbx_description
1 polymer ?
#
loop_
_entity_poly.entity_id
_entity_poly.type
_entity_poly.pdbx_seq_one_letter_code
_entity_poly.pdbx_strand_id
1 'polypeptide(L)' 'MPELADKFKQYDMLSPEFALSCLNRLQLRNNEQMVDLSDPSGALQLVGTLKNPIAEF' A
#
# COMPACT_ATOMS: atom_id res chain seq x y z
N MET A 1 23.92 4.63 -5.00
CA MET A 1 23.22 4.53 -6.29
C MET A 1 22.58 5.87 -6.66
N PRO A 2 23.38 6.86 -7.10
CA PRO A 2 22.84 8.11 -7.66
C PRO A 2 21.97 7.90 -8.91
N GLU A 3 22.17 6.80 -9.66
CA GLU A 3 21.45 6.45 -10.88
C GLU A 3 19.95 6.15 -10.68
N LEU A 4 19.51 5.90 -9.45
CA LEU A 4 18.09 5.70 -9.11
C LEU A 4 17.47 6.90 -8.37
N ALA A 5 18.20 8.02 -8.24
CA ALA A 5 17.73 9.19 -7.48
C ALA A 5 16.35 9.67 -7.93
N ASP A 6 16.08 9.65 -9.24
CA ASP A 6 14.78 10.08 -9.77
C ASP A 6 13.65 9.09 -9.42
N LYS A 7 13.95 7.78 -9.33
CA LYS A 7 12.98 6.79 -8.84
C LYS A 7 12.68 6.97 -7.36
N PHE A 8 13.67 7.30 -6.54
CA PHE A 8 13.44 7.57 -5.11
C PHE A 8 12.63 8.85 -4.89
N LYS A 9 12.77 9.86 -5.76
CA LYS A 9 11.89 11.03 -5.73
C LYS A 9 10.46 10.69 -6.17
N GLN A 10 10.32 9.82 -7.17
CA GLN A 10 9.00 9.37 -7.64
C GLN A 10 8.27 8.50 -6.61
N TYR A 11 9.01 7.61 -5.94
CA TYR A 11 8.51 6.70 -4.91
C TYR A 11 9.13 7.08 -3.57
N ASP A 12 8.56 8.12 -2.96
CA ASP A 12 9.05 8.66 -1.72
C ASP A 12 8.82 7.69 -0.55
N MET A 13 9.89 6.99 -0.17
CA MET A 13 9.90 6.06 0.96
C MET A 13 9.78 6.77 2.32
N LEU A 14 10.08 8.07 2.38
CA LEU A 14 10.05 8.88 3.61
C LEU A 14 8.80 9.76 3.68
N SER A 15 7.82 9.55 2.78
CA SER A 15 6.51 10.20 2.87
C SER A 15 5.94 10.00 4.28
N PRO A 16 5.40 11.06 4.93
CA PRO A 16 4.96 11.01 6.33
C PRO A 16 3.83 10.00 6.57
N GLU A 17 3.06 9.69 5.52
CA GLU A 17 1.97 8.73 5.58
C GLU A 17 1.88 7.89 4.30
N PHE A 18 1.26 6.72 4.42
CA PHE A 18 0.92 5.84 3.30
C PHE A 18 -0.46 5.19 3.50
N ALA A 19 -1.07 4.72 2.41
CA ALA A 19 -2.42 4.15 2.44
C ALA A 19 -2.50 2.86 3.30
N LEU A 20 -3.48 2.78 4.19
CA LEU A 20 -3.72 1.59 5.02
C LEU A 20 -4.43 0.51 4.21
N SER A 21 -3.76 -0.61 3.96
CA SER A 21 -4.38 -1.80 3.35
C SER A 21 -4.97 -2.73 4.41
N CYS A 22 -6.31 -2.78 4.47
CA CYS A 22 -7.04 -3.58 5.45
C CYS A 22 -7.26 -5.03 4.98
N LEU A 23 -6.27 -5.89 5.20
CA LEU A 23 -6.30 -7.32 4.80
C LEU A 23 -7.51 -8.09 5.37
N ASN A 24 -7.84 -7.88 6.64
CA ASN A 24 -8.98 -8.57 7.27
C ASN A 24 -10.31 -8.20 6.61
N ARG A 25 -10.45 -6.97 6.08
CA ARG A 25 -11.68 -6.58 5.37
C ARG A 25 -11.82 -7.33 4.04
N LEU A 26 -10.71 -7.66 3.37
CA LEU A 26 -10.72 -8.52 2.18
C LEU A 26 -11.27 -9.90 2.52
N GLN A 27 -10.75 -10.50 3.60
CA GLN A 27 -11.16 -11.83 4.04
C GLN A 27 -12.62 -11.89 4.47
N LEU A 28 -13.10 -10.86 5.18
CA LEU A 28 -14.49 -10.76 5.60
C LEU A 28 -15.45 -10.51 4.42
N ARG A 29 -14.97 -9.87 3.34
CA ARG A 29 -15.77 -9.61 2.13
C ARG A 29 -15.97 -10.87 1.29
N ASN A 30 -14.92 -11.64 1.09
CA ASN A 30 -14.97 -12.94 0.42
C ASN A 30 -13.82 -13.81 0.93
N ASN A 31 -14.14 -14.82 1.74
CA ASN A 31 -13.16 -15.72 2.34
C ASN A 31 -12.76 -16.88 1.41
N GLU A 32 -13.57 -17.22 0.42
CA GLU A 32 -13.27 -18.28 -0.56
C GLU A 32 -12.37 -17.75 -1.69
N GLN A 33 -12.55 -16.49 -2.08
CA GLN A 33 -11.74 -15.81 -3.08
C GLN A 33 -11.49 -14.35 -2.67
N MET A 34 -10.51 -14.15 -1.78
CA MET A 34 -10.16 -12.83 -1.21
C MET A 34 -9.72 -11.80 -2.25
N VAL A 35 -9.12 -12.26 -3.35
CA VAL A 35 -8.61 -11.43 -4.44
C VAL A 35 -9.11 -12.02 -5.75
N ASP A 36 -9.74 -11.18 -6.58
CA ASP A 36 -10.01 -11.54 -7.96
C ASP A 36 -8.68 -11.51 -8.74
N LEU A 37 -8.29 -12.63 -9.32
CA LEU A 37 -7.05 -12.73 -10.09
C LEU A 37 -7.13 -11.98 -11.43
N SER A 38 -8.34 -11.66 -11.89
CA SER A 38 -8.61 -10.88 -13.09
C SER A 38 -8.45 -9.38 -12.83
N ASP A 39 -8.64 -8.94 -11.58
CA ASP A 39 -8.41 -7.57 -11.11
C ASP A 39 -7.92 -7.55 -9.65
N PRO A 40 -6.63 -7.84 -9.42
CA PRO A 40 -6.07 -7.90 -8.08
C PRO A 40 -5.98 -6.51 -7.42
N SER A 41 -5.96 -5.44 -8.22
CA SER A 41 -5.90 -4.07 -7.72
C SER A 41 -7.24 -3.59 -7.19
N GLY A 42 -8.36 -3.96 -7.84
CA GLY A 42 -9.71 -3.66 -7.36
C GLY A 42 -10.10 -4.40 -6.08
N ALA A 43 -9.37 -5.44 -5.70
CA ALA A 43 -9.58 -6.11 -4.43
C ALA A 43 -9.18 -5.21 -3.25
N LEU A 44 -8.11 -4.41 -3.37
CA LEU A 44 -7.49 -3.65 -2.28
C LEU A 44 -8.52 -2.81 -1.48
N GLN A 45 -8.50 -2.99 -0.16
CA GLN A 45 -9.31 -2.22 0.77
C GLN A 45 -8.43 -1.15 1.41
N LEU A 46 -8.27 -0.02 0.71
CA LEU A 46 -7.53 1.13 1.21
C LEU A 46 -8.45 2.01 2.07
N VAL A 47 -8.17 2.12 3.36
CA VAL A 47 -9.01 2.85 4.32
C VAL A 47 -8.17 3.84 5.10
N GLY A 48 -8.15 5.09 4.65
CA GLY A 48 -7.33 6.14 5.26
C GLY A 48 -5.82 5.86 5.11
N THR A 49 -5.05 6.43 6.02
CA THR A 49 -3.57 6.42 5.99
C THR A 49 -2.98 6.03 7.34
N LEU A 50 -1.76 5.48 7.30
CA LEU A 50 -0.91 5.22 8.47
C LEU A 50 0.28 6.16 8.46
N LYS A 51 0.72 6.57 9.65
CA LYS A 51 2.00 7.26 9.83
C LYS A 51 3.16 6.35 9.46
N ASN A 52 4.07 6.86 8.67
CA ASN A 52 5.27 6.16 8.26
C ASN A 52 6.35 6.23 9.36
N PRO A 53 6.70 5.11 10.01
CA PRO A 53 7.66 5.13 11.11
C PRO A 53 9.07 5.50 10.66
N ILE A 54 9.40 5.35 9.37
CA ILE A 54 10.73 5.68 8.85
C ILE A 54 10.86 7.14 8.37
N ALA A 55 9.76 7.90 8.33
CA ALA A 55 9.78 9.28 7.87
C ALA A 55 10.53 10.25 8.82
N GLU A 56 10.75 9.85 10.09
CA GLU A 56 11.40 10.68 11.10
C GLU A 56 12.93 10.46 11.23
N PHE A 57 13.53 9.61 10.39
CA PHE A 57 14.97 9.29 10.44
C PHE A 57 15.80 10.00 9.38
#